data_AF-A0A4Q9XNS5-F1
#
_entry.id   AF-A0A4Q9XNS5-F1
#
_cell.length_a   1.000
_cell.length_b   1.000
_cell.length_c   1.000
_cell.angle_alpha   90.00
_cell.angle_beta   90.00
_cell.angle_gamma   90.00
#
_symmetry.space_group_name_H-M   'P 1'
#
loop_
_entity.id
_entity.type
_entity.pdbx_description
1 polymer ?
#
loop_
_entity_poly.entity_id
_entity_poly.type
_entity_poly.pdbx_seq_one_letter_code
_entity_poly.pdbx_strand_id
1 'polypeptide(L)'
;MRINKQPDNPIRWLVRLSLLFICASSSAQDSIKLVDASASNVNDHSHYFVKLLTASLEATKEEYGGFSLEPHNITIGQTRQLRELSKGTFDVFWTLSTPARETQARAINIPLMKGAYGIRLLVANTADIGTFESLSSAQLAEHPALLGVDWPDTSILRVNRLTVETSLQDNQFYDLLRKRPGYYFPRGFFEAVPEIQDFPAGTFGIVKNKILLYPISMKFFVAPDNERLAARLALGLSRLKENGMFDKLFYEFTPHKQTIDALTLQQPDVIELVNPFLPSLKDAAEIYAEQYQLLERIGVKVPSRQQRKITVDAP
;
A
#
# COMPACT_ATOMS: atom_id res chain seq x y z
N MET A 1 -16.97 -21.29 100.93
CA MET A 1 -16.61 -21.99 99.68
C MET A 1 -16.99 -21.07 98.53
N ARG A 2 -16.00 -20.45 97.88
CA ARG A 2 -16.17 -19.48 96.78
C ARG A 2 -16.56 -20.23 95.50
N ILE A 3 -17.59 -19.76 94.79
CA ILE A 3 -17.77 -20.08 93.37
C ILE A 3 -17.78 -18.75 92.62
N ASN A 4 -16.80 -18.63 91.74
CA ASN A 4 -16.48 -17.50 90.90
C ASN A 4 -16.97 -17.85 89.49
N LYS A 5 -17.72 -16.98 88.81
CA LYS A 5 -17.80 -16.96 87.34
C LYS A 5 -18.17 -15.55 86.87
N GLN A 6 -17.25 -14.98 86.10
CA GLN A 6 -17.30 -13.66 85.46
C GLN A 6 -18.52 -13.49 84.54
N PRO A 7 -19.02 -12.25 84.36
CA PRO A 7 -19.84 -11.89 83.22
C PRO A 7 -18.98 -11.54 81.99
N ASP A 8 -19.50 -11.90 80.81
CA ASP A 8 -18.89 -11.67 79.49
C ASP A 8 -18.75 -10.18 79.16
N ASN A 9 -17.61 -9.84 78.55
CA ASN A 9 -17.23 -8.48 78.19
C ASN A 9 -17.77 -8.08 76.79
N PRO A 10 -18.19 -6.81 76.57
CA PRO A 10 -18.84 -6.36 75.35
C PRO A 10 -17.89 -5.52 74.48
N ILE A 11 -17.35 -6.03 73.37
CA ILE A 11 -16.67 -5.18 72.36
C ILE A 11 -16.96 -5.72 70.95
N ARG A 12 -18.08 -5.26 70.38
CA ARG A 12 -18.27 -5.10 68.93
C ARG A 12 -17.76 -3.69 68.56
N TRP A 13 -17.41 -3.46 67.29
CA TRP A 13 -16.78 -2.23 66.70
C TRP A 13 -15.24 -2.26 66.80
N LEU A 14 -14.40 -2.23 65.76
CA LEU A 14 -14.43 -1.68 64.40
C LEU A 14 -13.41 -2.43 63.52
N VAL A 15 -13.84 -3.04 62.41
CA VAL A 15 -12.98 -3.18 61.22
C VAL A 15 -13.79 -2.68 60.04
N ARG A 16 -13.69 -1.37 59.79
CA ARG A 16 -14.15 -0.76 58.53
C ARG A 16 -13.20 -1.24 57.44
N LEU A 17 -13.64 -2.25 56.69
CA LEU A 17 -12.97 -2.75 55.51
C LEU A 17 -13.17 -1.72 54.38
N SER A 18 -12.22 -0.81 54.22
CA SER A 18 -12.13 0.09 53.06
C SER A 18 -11.73 -0.74 51.84
N LEU A 19 -12.72 -1.33 51.16
CA LEU A 19 -12.56 -1.92 49.83
C LEU A 19 -12.32 -0.78 48.83
N LEU A 20 -11.07 -0.35 48.72
CA LEU A 20 -10.56 0.34 47.54
C LEU A 20 -10.70 -0.62 46.36
N PHE A 21 -11.77 -0.44 45.58
CA PHE A 21 -11.86 -0.96 44.22
C PHE A 21 -10.76 -0.28 43.40
N ILE A 22 -9.56 -0.85 43.45
CA ILE A 22 -8.57 -0.63 42.41
C ILE A 22 -9.10 -1.37 41.18
N CYS A 23 -9.87 -0.67 40.35
CA CYS A 23 -10.09 -1.08 38.97
C CYS A 23 -8.71 -1.08 38.31
N ALA A 24 -8.02 -2.23 38.38
CA ALA A 24 -6.92 -2.51 37.50
C ALA A 24 -7.51 -2.44 36.08
N SER A 25 -7.27 -1.32 35.40
CA SER A 25 -7.50 -1.22 33.97
C SER A 25 -6.56 -2.24 33.35
N SER A 26 -7.07 -3.43 33.07
CA SER A 26 -6.37 -4.39 32.24
C SER A 26 -6.29 -3.73 30.86
N SER A 27 -5.18 -3.02 30.61
CA SER A 27 -4.86 -2.56 29.27
C SER A 27 -4.55 -3.80 28.46
N ALA A 28 -5.59 -4.38 27.86
CA ALA A 28 -5.43 -5.47 26.91
C ALA A 28 -4.52 -4.96 25.79
N GLN A 29 -3.34 -5.58 25.66
CA GLN A 29 -2.44 -5.32 24.56
C GLN A 29 -3.04 -5.96 23.32
N ASP A 30 -3.30 -5.17 22.28
CA ASP A 30 -3.82 -5.70 21.02
C ASP A 30 -2.74 -6.58 20.37
N SER A 31 -3.03 -7.87 20.19
CA SER A 31 -2.25 -8.69 19.25
C SER A 31 -2.85 -8.53 17.86
N ILE A 32 -2.04 -8.01 16.92
CA ILE A 32 -2.45 -7.72 15.55
C ILE A 32 -1.64 -8.62 14.62
N LYS A 33 -2.32 -9.55 13.98
CA LYS A 33 -1.75 -10.46 12.99
C LYS A 33 -1.68 -9.77 11.64
N LEU A 34 -0.54 -9.87 10.98
CA LEU A 34 -0.34 -9.31 9.64
C LEU A 34 0.25 -10.37 8.72
N VAL A 35 -0.02 -10.28 7.42
CA VAL A 35 0.60 -11.18 6.44
C VAL A 35 2.11 -10.91 6.42
N ASP A 36 2.91 -11.94 6.69
CA ASP A 36 4.35 -11.86 6.54
C ASP A 36 4.71 -11.81 5.06
N ALA A 37 4.97 -10.61 4.58
CA ALA A 37 5.35 -10.41 3.19
C ALA A 37 6.84 -10.66 2.94
N SER A 38 7.66 -10.90 3.98
CA SER A 38 9.06 -11.32 3.83
C SER A 38 9.18 -12.76 3.32
N ALA A 39 8.21 -13.63 3.64
CA ALA A 39 8.17 -15.02 3.17
C ALA A 39 7.78 -15.18 1.69
N SER A 40 7.34 -14.10 1.03
CA SER A 40 6.90 -14.16 -0.38
C SER A 40 8.00 -13.81 -1.38
N ASN A 41 9.25 -13.53 -0.97
CA ASN A 41 10.32 -13.00 -1.83
C ASN A 41 9.92 -11.74 -2.63
N VAL A 42 8.84 -11.06 -2.24
CA VAL A 42 8.35 -9.84 -2.91
C VAL A 42 8.70 -8.63 -2.05
N ASN A 43 9.90 -8.12 -2.33
CA ASN A 43 10.25 -6.70 -2.35
C ASN A 43 10.30 -5.94 -1.00
N ASP A 44 11.32 -5.08 -0.87
CA ASP A 44 11.61 -4.24 0.31
C ASP A 44 10.45 -3.29 0.68
N HIS A 45 9.49 -3.08 -0.23
CA HIS A 45 8.27 -2.29 -0.01
C HIS A 45 7.36 -2.84 1.09
N SER A 46 7.39 -4.15 1.33
CA SER A 46 6.64 -4.75 2.43
C SER A 46 7.03 -4.19 3.79
N HIS A 47 8.32 -3.85 3.97
CA HIS A 47 8.83 -3.22 5.18
C HIS A 47 8.30 -1.79 5.38
N TYR A 48 8.02 -1.06 4.28
CA TYR A 48 7.40 0.27 4.37
C TYR A 48 6.02 0.20 5.03
N PHE A 49 5.17 -0.73 4.57
CA PHE A 49 3.82 -0.87 5.10
C PHE A 49 3.83 -1.27 6.58
N VAL A 50 4.73 -2.17 6.98
CA VAL A 50 4.89 -2.55 8.40
C VAL A 50 5.36 -1.36 9.25
N LYS A 51 6.32 -0.55 8.75
CA LYS A 51 6.76 0.67 9.45
C LYS A 51 5.61 1.69 9.60
N LEU A 52 4.85 1.92 8.53
CA LEU A 52 3.72 2.84 8.54
C LEU A 52 2.60 2.35 9.47
N LEU A 53 2.29 1.06 9.43
CA LEU A 53 1.34 0.41 10.35
C LEU A 53 1.78 0.60 11.81
N THR A 54 3.04 0.30 12.11
CA THR A 54 3.63 0.46 13.45
C THR A 54 3.52 1.91 13.93
N ALA A 55 3.88 2.87 13.09
CA ALA A 55 3.78 4.30 13.42
C ALA A 55 2.33 4.73 13.69
N SER A 56 1.36 4.21 12.93
CA SER A 56 -0.06 4.53 13.12
C SER A 56 -0.62 3.99 14.44
N LEU A 57 -0.18 2.79 14.85
CA LEU A 57 -0.58 2.16 16.11
C LEU A 57 0.06 2.84 17.33
N GLU A 58 1.32 3.27 17.21
CA GLU A 58 2.01 4.03 18.26
C GLU A 58 1.38 5.41 18.45
N ALA A 59 1.00 6.10 17.37
CA ALA A 59 0.32 7.40 17.41
C ALA A 59 -1.05 7.39 18.11
N THR A 60 -1.59 6.21 18.42
CA THR A 60 -2.89 6.00 19.08
C THR A 60 -2.80 5.22 20.39
N LYS A 61 -1.58 4.96 20.87
CA LYS A 61 -1.32 4.11 22.04
C LYS A 61 -1.94 4.62 23.34
N GLU A 62 -2.03 5.93 23.52
CA GLU A 62 -2.63 6.52 24.73
C GLU A 62 -4.14 6.22 24.82
N GLU A 63 -4.84 6.16 23.69
CA GLU A 63 -6.29 5.94 23.62
C GLU A 63 -6.68 4.47 23.45
N TYR A 64 -5.88 3.71 22.70
CA TYR A 64 -6.19 2.34 22.32
C TYR A 64 -5.34 1.29 23.04
N GLY A 65 -4.40 1.71 23.88
CA GLY A 65 -3.48 0.83 24.61
C GLY A 65 -2.31 0.32 23.76
N GLY A 66 -1.52 -0.58 24.37
CA GLY A 66 -0.38 -1.22 23.71
C GLY A 66 -0.79 -2.10 22.52
N PHE A 67 0.19 -2.50 21.72
CA PHE A 67 0.01 -3.46 20.62
C PHE A 67 1.22 -4.39 20.48
N SER A 68 1.04 -5.50 19.81
CA SER A 68 2.10 -6.38 19.29
C SER A 68 1.75 -6.78 17.86
N LEU A 69 2.77 -6.84 17.00
CA LEU A 69 2.61 -7.25 15.61
C LEU A 69 3.09 -8.70 15.45
N GLU A 70 2.21 -9.56 14.96
CA GLU A 70 2.49 -10.98 14.74
C GLU A 70 2.51 -11.29 13.23
N PRO A 71 3.69 -11.53 12.64
CA PRO A 71 3.79 -11.93 11.24
C PRO A 71 3.21 -13.34 11.05
N HIS A 72 2.34 -13.49 10.06
CA HIS A 72 1.72 -14.76 9.70
C HIS A 72 2.12 -15.18 8.29
N ASN A 73 2.89 -16.26 8.19
CA ASN A 73 3.38 -16.81 6.92
C ASN A 73 2.24 -17.50 6.16
N ILE A 74 1.71 -16.87 5.11
CA ILE A 74 0.74 -17.50 4.20
C ILE A 74 1.03 -17.08 2.76
N THR A 75 1.36 -18.06 1.91
CA THR A 75 1.52 -17.88 0.47
C THR A 75 0.19 -18.16 -0.24
N ILE A 76 -0.63 -17.13 -0.43
CA ILE A 76 -1.91 -17.21 -1.15
C ILE A 76 -2.10 -15.96 -2.02
N GLY A 77 -2.75 -16.09 -3.18
CA GLY A 77 -3.01 -14.95 -4.08
C GLY A 77 -3.88 -13.85 -3.44
N GLN A 78 -3.77 -12.61 -3.95
CA GLN A 78 -4.40 -11.41 -3.35
C GLN A 78 -5.92 -11.55 -3.12
N THR A 79 -6.64 -12.12 -4.10
CA THR A 79 -8.09 -12.37 -3.99
C THR A 79 -8.42 -13.34 -2.84
N ARG A 80 -7.53 -14.29 -2.55
CA ARG A 80 -7.69 -15.20 -1.41
C ARG A 80 -7.34 -14.51 -0.09
N GLN A 81 -6.34 -13.63 -0.07
CA GLN A 81 -5.95 -12.88 1.14
C GLN A 81 -7.12 -12.06 1.72
N LEU A 82 -7.89 -11.37 0.88
CA LEU A 82 -9.06 -10.60 1.36
C LEU A 82 -10.14 -11.47 2.01
N ARG A 83 -10.32 -12.71 1.55
CA ARG A 83 -11.25 -13.65 2.19
C ARG A 83 -10.74 -14.18 3.53
N GLU A 84 -9.42 -14.31 3.69
CA GLU A 84 -8.83 -14.76 4.95
C GLU A 84 -8.85 -13.66 6.04
N LEU A 85 -8.90 -12.36 5.67
CA LEU A 85 -9.22 -11.28 6.63
C LEU A 85 -10.56 -11.54 7.33
N SER A 86 -11.60 -11.88 6.58
CA SER A 86 -12.95 -12.13 7.12
C SER A 86 -13.01 -13.39 8.01
N LYS A 87 -12.01 -14.27 7.93
CA LYS A 87 -11.91 -15.47 8.78
C LYS A 87 -11.05 -15.26 10.02
N GLY A 88 -10.47 -14.07 10.21
CA GLY A 88 -9.56 -13.77 11.33
C GLY A 88 -8.21 -14.48 11.23
N THR A 89 -7.80 -14.92 10.03
CA THR A 89 -6.48 -15.53 9.83
C THR A 89 -5.36 -14.50 10.02
N PHE A 90 -5.62 -13.26 9.60
CA PHE A 90 -4.84 -12.07 9.91
C PHE A 90 -5.78 -10.87 10.06
N ASP A 91 -5.35 -9.84 10.78
CA ASP A 91 -6.17 -8.70 11.18
C ASP A 91 -6.00 -7.51 10.24
N VAL A 92 -4.82 -7.35 9.64
CA VAL A 92 -4.48 -6.26 8.71
C VAL A 92 -3.80 -6.81 7.47
N PHE A 93 -4.21 -6.29 6.32
CA PHE A 93 -3.56 -6.52 5.04
C PHE A 93 -3.54 -5.23 4.21
N TRP A 94 -2.64 -5.12 3.24
CA TRP A 94 -2.56 -3.97 2.35
C TRP A 94 -2.60 -4.42 0.90
N THR A 95 -3.41 -3.74 0.11
CA THR A 95 -3.49 -3.98 -1.32
C THR A 95 -4.10 -2.78 -2.05
N LEU A 96 -4.07 -2.81 -3.38
CA LEU A 96 -4.72 -1.81 -4.21
C LEU A 96 -6.24 -1.86 -3.99
N SER A 97 -6.84 -0.71 -3.73
CA SER A 97 -8.28 -0.58 -3.53
C SER A 97 -9.05 -0.65 -4.84
N THR A 98 -10.17 -1.36 -4.80
CA THR A 98 -11.23 -1.38 -5.81
C THR A 98 -12.59 -1.51 -5.11
N PRO A 99 -13.71 -1.05 -5.71
CA PRO A 99 -15.05 -1.21 -5.15
C PRO A 99 -15.37 -2.65 -4.74
N ALA A 100 -14.94 -3.63 -5.53
CA ALA A 100 -15.13 -5.05 -5.23
C ALA A 100 -14.36 -5.50 -3.97
N ARG A 101 -13.16 -4.96 -3.75
CA ARG A 101 -12.34 -5.27 -2.55
C ARG A 101 -12.86 -4.55 -1.31
N GLU A 102 -13.30 -3.29 -1.44
CA GLU A 102 -13.90 -2.52 -0.34
C GLU A 102 -15.27 -3.07 0.10
N THR A 103 -15.94 -3.85 -0.75
CA THR A 103 -17.14 -4.62 -0.37
C THR A 103 -16.80 -5.88 0.43
N GLN A 104 -15.63 -6.48 0.20
CA GLN A 104 -15.20 -7.73 0.87
C GLN A 104 -14.53 -7.49 2.23
N ALA A 105 -13.85 -6.36 2.38
CA ALA A 105 -13.11 -6.00 3.58
C ALA A 105 -13.17 -4.49 3.81
N ARG A 106 -13.06 -4.06 5.07
CA ARG A 106 -13.13 -2.65 5.42
C ARG A 106 -11.81 -1.97 5.09
N ALA A 107 -11.82 -1.07 4.11
CA ALA A 107 -10.67 -0.25 3.76
C ALA A 107 -10.50 0.93 4.73
N ILE A 108 -9.26 1.21 5.11
CA ILE A 108 -8.89 2.45 5.79
C ILE A 108 -8.69 3.51 4.70
N ASN A 109 -9.55 4.53 4.66
CA ASN A 109 -9.62 5.47 3.53
C ASN A 109 -8.49 6.53 3.52
N ILE A 110 -7.25 6.08 3.62
CA ILE A 110 -6.04 6.90 3.55
C ILE A 110 -5.05 6.20 2.60
N PRO A 111 -4.72 6.80 1.44
CA PRO A 111 -3.74 6.24 0.52
C PRO A 111 -2.37 6.11 1.19
N LEU A 112 -1.79 4.91 1.14
CA LEU A 112 -0.52 4.61 1.81
C LEU A 112 0.71 5.03 0.99
N MET A 113 0.56 5.15 -0.33
CA MET A 113 1.68 5.25 -1.27
C MET A 113 1.67 6.51 -2.13
N LYS A 114 0.95 7.56 -1.73
CA LYS A 114 0.88 8.83 -2.48
C LYS A 114 0.55 8.68 -3.98
N GLY A 115 -0.26 7.67 -4.31
CA GLY A 115 -0.58 7.32 -5.70
C GLY A 115 0.57 6.74 -6.53
N ALA A 116 1.75 6.50 -5.96
CA ALA A 116 2.96 6.11 -6.68
C ALA A 116 2.83 4.80 -7.48
N TYR A 117 1.98 3.87 -7.03
CA TYR A 117 1.66 2.66 -7.79
C TYR A 117 0.94 2.95 -9.12
N GLY A 118 0.27 4.10 -9.23
CA GLY A 118 -0.40 4.54 -10.46
C GLY A 118 0.51 5.30 -11.42
N ILE A 119 1.75 5.61 -11.01
CA ILE A 119 2.79 6.11 -11.91
C ILE A 119 3.55 4.89 -12.42
N ARG A 120 3.30 4.49 -13.66
CA ARG A 120 3.89 3.29 -14.26
C ARG A 120 5.09 3.65 -15.12
N LEU A 121 6.24 3.19 -14.67
CA LEU A 121 7.50 3.24 -15.39
C LEU A 121 7.58 2.02 -16.32
N LEU A 122 7.88 2.24 -17.59
CA LEU A 122 7.92 1.16 -18.58
C LEU A 122 9.30 0.51 -18.54
N VAL A 123 9.39 -0.66 -17.93
CA VAL A 123 10.60 -1.47 -17.93
C VAL A 123 10.65 -2.30 -19.21
N ALA A 124 11.78 -2.28 -19.92
CA ALA A 124 12.00 -3.06 -21.12
C ALA A 124 13.41 -3.65 -21.14
N ASN A 125 13.65 -4.58 -22.06
CA ASN A 125 15.01 -4.97 -22.41
C ASN A 125 15.78 -3.74 -22.89
N THR A 126 17.04 -3.57 -22.48
CA THR A 126 17.87 -2.43 -22.90
C THR A 126 17.93 -2.29 -24.43
N ALA A 127 17.92 -3.42 -25.16
CA ALA A 127 17.92 -3.42 -26.62
C ALA A 127 16.65 -2.81 -27.25
N ASP A 128 15.52 -2.81 -26.52
CA ASP A 128 14.23 -2.31 -27.00
C ASP A 128 13.95 -0.86 -26.58
N ILE A 129 14.76 -0.27 -25.68
CA ILE A 129 14.50 1.05 -25.11
C ILE A 129 14.33 2.11 -26.21
N GLY A 130 15.26 2.16 -27.18
CA GLY A 130 15.19 3.12 -28.28
C GLY A 130 13.92 2.95 -29.14
N THR A 131 13.46 1.71 -29.34
CA THR A 131 12.19 1.42 -30.03
C THR A 131 11.04 2.03 -29.25
N PHE A 132 10.88 1.69 -27.98
CA PHE A 132 9.79 2.20 -27.15
C PHE A 132 9.83 3.72 -26.99
N GLU A 133 11.00 4.34 -26.87
CA GLU A 133 11.13 5.79 -26.78
C GLU A 133 10.61 6.50 -28.04
N SER A 134 10.76 5.86 -29.21
CA SER A 134 10.30 6.40 -30.50
C SER A 134 8.80 6.26 -30.77
N LEU A 135 8.11 5.35 -30.07
CA LEU A 135 6.68 5.09 -30.31
C LEU A 135 5.80 6.27 -29.88
N SER A 136 4.78 6.58 -30.67
CA SER A 136 3.63 7.36 -30.18
C SER A 136 2.82 6.55 -29.15
N SER A 137 1.98 7.21 -28.37
CA SER A 137 1.11 6.54 -27.39
C SER A 137 0.15 5.53 -28.04
N ALA A 138 -0.31 5.81 -29.27
CA ALA A 138 -1.14 4.89 -30.05
C ALA A 138 -0.36 3.62 -30.45
N GLN A 139 0.88 3.78 -30.93
CA GLN A 139 1.73 2.64 -31.29
C GLN A 139 2.15 1.84 -30.05
N LEU A 140 2.43 2.51 -28.92
CA LEU A 140 2.74 1.84 -27.66
C LEU A 140 1.61 0.88 -27.24
N ALA A 141 0.35 1.27 -27.45
CA ALA A 141 -0.81 0.44 -27.09
C ALA A 141 -0.91 -0.87 -27.90
N GLU A 142 -0.26 -0.96 -29.05
CA GLU A 142 -0.18 -2.18 -29.87
C GLU A 142 0.86 -3.18 -29.35
N HIS A 143 1.79 -2.73 -28.50
CA HIS A 143 2.79 -3.60 -27.88
C HIS A 143 2.25 -4.25 -26.60
N PRO A 144 2.55 -5.54 -26.32
CA PRO A 144 2.00 -6.21 -25.15
C PRO A 144 2.68 -5.74 -23.84
N ALA A 145 1.89 -5.16 -22.96
CA ALA A 145 2.25 -4.91 -21.57
C ALA A 145 2.16 -6.21 -20.76
N LEU A 146 3.20 -6.56 -20.01
CA LEU A 146 3.21 -7.71 -19.12
C LEU A 146 2.49 -7.36 -17.80
N LEU A 147 1.42 -8.07 -17.46
CA LEU A 147 0.70 -7.88 -16.19
C LEU A 147 0.16 -9.21 -15.63
N GLY A 148 0.14 -9.32 -14.31
CA GLY A 148 -0.47 -10.47 -13.62
C GLY A 148 -1.98 -10.54 -13.83
N VAL A 149 -2.51 -11.76 -13.94
CA VAL A 149 -3.94 -12.00 -14.24
C VAL A 149 -4.89 -11.42 -13.16
N ASP A 150 -4.49 -11.50 -11.89
CA ASP A 150 -5.29 -11.07 -10.74
C ASP A 150 -5.03 -9.61 -10.31
N TRP A 151 -4.19 -8.89 -11.06
CA TRP A 151 -3.83 -7.52 -10.73
C TRP A 151 -4.92 -6.54 -11.20
N PRO A 152 -5.36 -5.58 -10.36
CA PRO A 152 -6.35 -4.57 -10.77
C PRO A 152 -5.97 -3.79 -12.04
N ASP A 153 -4.66 -3.59 -12.23
CA ASP A 153 -4.06 -2.89 -13.38
C ASP A 153 -4.42 -3.49 -14.73
N THR A 154 -4.56 -4.81 -14.80
CA THR A 154 -4.90 -5.53 -16.02
C THR A 154 -6.22 -5.04 -16.60
N SER A 155 -7.21 -4.78 -15.74
CA SER A 155 -8.51 -4.26 -16.19
C SER A 155 -8.41 -2.80 -16.62
N ILE A 156 -7.58 -2.00 -15.94
CA ILE A 156 -7.35 -0.57 -16.26
C ILE A 156 -6.72 -0.45 -17.64
N LEU A 157 -5.62 -1.17 -17.91
CA LEU A 157 -4.93 -1.09 -19.22
C LEU A 157 -5.85 -1.54 -20.36
N ARG A 158 -6.65 -2.60 -20.16
CA ARG A 158 -7.60 -3.09 -21.16
C ARG A 158 -8.69 -2.08 -21.51
N VAL A 159 -9.29 -1.41 -20.53
CA VAL A 159 -10.30 -0.37 -20.78
C VAL A 159 -9.71 0.80 -21.59
N ASN A 160 -8.42 1.07 -21.41
CA ASN A 160 -7.69 2.07 -22.18
C ASN A 160 -7.08 1.52 -23.48
N ARG A 161 -7.53 0.35 -23.95
CA ARG A 161 -7.14 -0.26 -25.23
C ARG A 161 -5.64 -0.57 -25.37
N LEU A 162 -4.92 -0.73 -24.27
CA LEU A 162 -3.56 -1.26 -24.32
C LEU A 162 -3.62 -2.80 -24.45
N THR A 163 -2.73 -3.35 -25.26
CA THR A 163 -2.51 -4.79 -25.36
C THR A 163 -1.87 -5.29 -24.08
N VAL A 164 -2.45 -6.33 -23.46
CA VAL A 164 -1.95 -6.89 -22.20
C VAL A 164 -1.72 -8.40 -22.35
N GLU A 165 -0.54 -8.85 -21.96
CA GLU A 165 -0.15 -10.26 -21.88
C GLU A 165 -0.22 -10.73 -20.42
N THR A 166 -1.06 -11.74 -20.16
CA THR A 166 -1.35 -12.27 -18.81
C THR A 166 -1.18 -13.79 -18.72
N SER A 167 -0.60 -14.45 -19.73
CA SER A 167 -0.48 -15.92 -19.78
C SER A 167 0.63 -16.49 -18.90
N LEU A 168 1.52 -15.64 -18.39
CA LEU A 168 2.64 -16.03 -17.54
C LEU A 168 2.38 -15.77 -16.06
N GLN A 169 3.13 -16.46 -15.21
CA GLN A 169 3.22 -16.11 -13.79
C GLN A 169 4.14 -14.90 -13.59
N ASP A 170 3.93 -14.13 -12.52
CA ASP A 170 4.64 -12.88 -12.25
C ASP A 170 6.17 -13.04 -12.25
N ASN A 171 6.69 -14.16 -11.75
CA ASN A 171 8.12 -14.48 -11.71
C ASN A 171 8.75 -14.80 -13.09
N GLN A 172 7.94 -14.90 -14.15
CA GLN A 172 8.39 -15.22 -15.52
C GLN A 172 8.47 -13.98 -16.43
N PHE A 173 7.96 -12.82 -16.01
CA PHE A 173 7.89 -11.63 -16.87
C PHE A 173 9.28 -11.12 -17.27
N TYR A 174 10.21 -10.98 -16.32
CA TYR A 174 11.59 -10.56 -16.62
C TYR A 174 12.32 -11.53 -17.55
N ASP A 175 12.04 -12.83 -17.43
CA ASP A 175 12.58 -13.82 -18.36
C ASP A 175 12.01 -13.67 -19.78
N LEU A 176 10.73 -13.31 -19.91
CA LEU A 176 10.12 -13.02 -21.20
C LEU A 176 10.72 -11.75 -21.83
N LEU A 177 10.80 -10.66 -21.06
CA LEU A 177 11.47 -9.41 -21.48
C LEU A 177 12.90 -9.65 -21.97
N ARG A 178 13.65 -10.54 -21.30
CA ARG A 178 15.02 -10.87 -21.70
C ARG A 178 15.07 -11.62 -23.04
N LYS A 179 14.10 -12.49 -23.30
CA LYS A 179 14.12 -13.46 -24.41
C LYS A 179 13.39 -12.97 -25.66
N ARG A 180 12.46 -12.03 -25.55
CA ARG A 180 11.61 -11.59 -26.66
C ARG A 180 11.55 -10.08 -26.75
N PRO A 181 11.84 -9.50 -27.92
CA PRO A 181 11.71 -8.07 -28.13
C PRO A 181 10.24 -7.65 -28.19
N GLY A 182 9.99 -6.36 -27.97
CA GLY A 182 8.70 -5.74 -28.21
C GLY A 182 7.67 -5.91 -27.09
N TYR A 183 8.09 -6.42 -25.93
CA TYR A 183 7.30 -6.42 -24.70
C TYR A 183 7.83 -5.36 -23.74
N TYR A 184 6.94 -4.79 -22.94
CA TYR A 184 7.32 -3.91 -21.83
C TYR A 184 6.54 -4.31 -20.57
N PHE A 185 7.11 -3.99 -19.42
CA PHE A 185 6.53 -4.31 -18.13
C PHE A 185 6.28 -3.01 -17.34
N PRO A 186 5.03 -2.55 -17.23
CA PRO A 186 4.68 -1.38 -16.43
C PRO A 186 4.87 -1.70 -14.94
N ARG A 187 5.88 -1.10 -14.32
CA ARG A 187 6.15 -1.23 -12.88
C ARG A 187 5.78 0.05 -12.15
N GLY A 188 5.32 -0.06 -10.91
CA GLY A 188 5.05 1.11 -10.08
C GLY A 188 6.32 1.91 -9.82
N PHE A 189 6.16 3.20 -9.51
CA PHE A 189 7.28 4.13 -9.38
C PHE A 189 8.43 3.63 -8.52
N PHE A 190 8.12 3.08 -7.35
CA PHE A 190 9.12 2.55 -6.42
C PHE A 190 9.53 1.10 -6.69
N GLU A 191 8.77 0.37 -7.52
CA GLU A 191 9.06 -1.03 -7.84
C GLU A 191 10.15 -1.14 -8.93
N ALA A 192 10.10 -0.26 -9.94
CA ALA A 192 10.87 -0.44 -11.17
C ALA A 192 12.39 -0.47 -10.97
N VAL A 193 12.93 0.53 -10.26
CA VAL A 193 14.38 0.71 -10.08
C VAL A 193 15.01 -0.41 -9.26
N PRO A 194 14.52 -0.75 -8.04
CA PRO A 194 15.12 -1.84 -7.27
C PRO A 194 15.01 -3.18 -8.01
N GLU A 195 13.88 -3.49 -8.65
CA GLU A 195 13.71 -4.76 -9.35
C GLU A 195 14.68 -4.94 -10.52
N ILE A 196 15.00 -3.89 -11.29
CA ILE A 196 16.00 -4.02 -12.37
C ILE A 196 17.44 -4.07 -11.85
N GLN A 197 17.71 -3.58 -10.64
CA GLN A 197 19.04 -3.64 -10.01
C GLN A 197 19.41 -5.04 -9.53
N ASP A 198 18.43 -5.93 -9.34
CA ASP A 198 18.64 -7.34 -9.02
C ASP A 198 19.18 -8.16 -10.21
N PHE A 199 19.20 -7.58 -11.42
CA PHE A 199 19.72 -8.21 -12.63
C PHE A 199 21.11 -7.66 -13.01
N PRO A 200 21.90 -8.40 -13.83
CA PRO A 200 23.16 -7.88 -14.34
C PRO A 200 22.99 -6.50 -14.99
N ALA A 201 23.89 -5.57 -14.67
CA ALA A 201 23.80 -4.19 -15.14
C ALA A 201 23.64 -4.12 -16.66
N GLY A 202 22.67 -3.31 -17.12
CA GLY A 202 22.35 -3.15 -18.54
C GLY A 202 21.45 -4.24 -19.13
N THR A 203 20.95 -5.20 -18.35
CA THR A 203 19.95 -6.18 -18.85
C THR A 203 18.62 -5.50 -19.18
N PHE A 204 18.14 -4.66 -18.28
CA PHE A 204 16.88 -3.93 -18.41
C PHE A 204 17.09 -2.44 -18.19
N GLY A 205 16.18 -1.66 -18.76
CA GLY A 205 16.13 -0.21 -18.57
C GLY A 205 14.70 0.29 -18.43
N ILE A 206 14.58 1.57 -18.08
CA ILE A 206 13.31 2.30 -18.04
C ILE A 206 13.24 3.19 -19.28
N VAL A 207 12.14 3.16 -20.01
CA VAL A 207 11.84 4.09 -21.12
C VAL A 207 11.71 5.49 -20.54
N LYS A 208 12.65 6.40 -20.85
CA LYS A 208 12.82 7.64 -20.06
C LYS A 208 11.84 8.75 -20.43
N ASN A 209 11.20 8.66 -21.59
CA ASN A 209 10.37 9.73 -22.15
C ASN A 209 8.87 9.39 -22.14
N LYS A 210 8.44 8.34 -21.44
CA LYS A 210 7.01 7.96 -21.32
C LYS A 210 6.70 7.45 -19.93
N ILE A 211 5.54 7.82 -19.42
CA ILE A 211 4.94 7.21 -18.23
C ILE A 211 3.47 6.93 -18.52
N LEU A 212 2.94 5.82 -17.99
CA LEU A 212 1.48 5.68 -17.87
C LEU A 212 1.06 6.21 -16.50
N LEU A 213 -0.01 6.98 -16.46
CA LEU A 213 -0.48 7.60 -15.23
C LEU A 213 -1.97 7.34 -15.03
N TYR A 214 -2.33 6.73 -13.92
CA TYR A 214 -3.73 6.59 -13.52
C TYR A 214 -3.87 6.62 -12.00
N PRO A 215 -5.01 7.10 -11.49
CA PRO A 215 -5.19 7.24 -10.07
C PRO A 215 -5.51 5.87 -9.48
N ILE A 216 -4.74 5.45 -8.48
CA ILE A 216 -4.92 4.20 -7.75
C ILE A 216 -4.46 4.37 -6.31
N SER A 217 -5.11 3.66 -5.37
CA SER A 217 -4.81 3.77 -3.95
C SER A 217 -4.47 2.43 -3.35
N MET A 218 -3.23 2.29 -2.86
CA MET A 218 -2.87 1.25 -1.90
C MET A 218 -3.47 1.63 -0.53
N LYS A 219 -4.24 0.74 0.10
CA LYS A 219 -4.89 0.98 1.40
C LYS A 219 -4.64 -0.19 2.36
N PHE A 220 -4.73 0.08 3.66
CA PHE A 220 -4.90 -0.99 4.64
C PHE A 220 -6.35 -1.48 4.61
N PHE A 221 -6.52 -2.77 4.85
CA PHE A 221 -7.79 -3.47 4.94
C PHE A 221 -7.82 -4.28 6.23
N VAL A 222 -8.98 -4.27 6.88
CA VAL A 222 -9.29 -5.09 8.05
C VAL A 222 -10.59 -5.86 7.82
N ALA A 223 -10.91 -6.82 8.69
CA ALA A 223 -12.18 -7.52 8.64
C ALA A 223 -13.37 -6.53 8.69
N PRO A 224 -14.49 -6.78 7.96
CA PRO A 224 -15.63 -5.86 7.88
C PRO A 224 -16.19 -5.39 9.24
N ASP A 225 -16.15 -6.28 10.23
CA ASP A 225 -16.65 -6.12 11.59
C ASP A 225 -15.59 -5.64 12.60
N ASN A 226 -14.32 -5.54 12.21
CA ASN A 226 -13.25 -5.04 13.09
C ASN A 226 -13.22 -3.50 13.11
N GLU A 227 -14.29 -2.90 13.63
CA GLU A 227 -14.46 -1.44 13.67
C GLU A 227 -13.43 -0.76 14.55
N ARG A 228 -13.02 -1.42 15.65
CA ARG A 228 -12.05 -0.88 16.60
C ARG A 228 -10.68 -0.69 15.94
N LEU A 229 -10.17 -1.71 15.25
CA LEU A 229 -8.88 -1.60 14.55
C LEU A 229 -8.98 -0.61 13.38
N ALA A 230 -10.11 -0.58 12.68
CA ALA A 230 -10.32 0.39 11.61
C ALA A 230 -10.24 1.84 12.11
N ALA A 231 -10.94 2.16 13.19
CA ALA A 231 -10.93 3.48 13.81
C ALA A 231 -9.52 3.84 14.32
N ARG A 232 -8.84 2.89 14.96
CA ARG A 232 -7.46 3.06 15.44
C ARG A 232 -6.50 3.42 14.31
N LEU A 233 -6.52 2.66 13.21
CA LEU A 233 -5.64 2.88 12.06
C LEU A 233 -5.96 4.19 11.34
N ALA A 234 -7.25 4.50 11.15
CA ALA A 234 -7.67 5.75 10.52
C ALA A 234 -7.18 6.97 11.31
N LEU A 235 -7.38 6.97 12.64
CA LEU A 235 -6.92 8.05 13.51
C LEU A 235 -5.40 8.17 13.52
N GLY A 236 -4.70 7.04 13.65
CA GLY A 236 -3.24 7.01 13.66
C GLY A 236 -2.64 7.57 12.38
N LEU A 237 -3.12 7.12 11.22
CA LEU A 237 -2.69 7.65 9.93
C LEU A 237 -3.03 9.14 9.76
N SER A 238 -4.20 9.59 10.21
CA SER A 238 -4.56 11.02 10.18
C SER A 238 -3.56 11.87 10.97
N ARG A 239 -3.24 11.45 12.19
CA ARG A 239 -2.23 12.13 13.04
C ARG A 239 -0.87 12.20 12.38
N LEU A 240 -0.42 11.10 11.76
CA LEU A 240 0.83 11.08 11.02
C LEU A 240 0.82 12.05 9.83
N LYS A 241 -0.32 12.21 9.14
CA LYS A 241 -0.45 13.18 8.05
C LYS A 241 -0.43 14.62 8.59
N GLU A 242 -1.18 14.89 9.66
CA GLU A 242 -1.30 16.22 10.29
C GLU A 242 0.02 16.72 10.87
N ASN A 243 0.83 15.83 11.46
CA ASN A 243 2.12 16.19 12.06
C ASN A 243 3.33 16.02 11.11
N GLY A 244 3.09 15.67 9.84
CA GLY A 244 4.12 15.51 8.81
C GLY A 244 4.96 14.21 8.91
N MET A 245 4.74 13.36 9.91
CA MET A 245 5.48 12.10 10.07
C MET A 245 5.19 11.10 8.95
N PHE A 246 3.99 11.15 8.35
CA PHE A 246 3.64 10.32 7.19
C PHE A 246 4.59 10.61 6.02
N ASP A 247 4.75 11.89 5.68
CA ASP A 247 5.61 12.34 4.59
C ASP A 247 7.08 12.06 4.91
N LYS A 248 7.51 12.31 6.14
CA LYS A 248 8.86 11.97 6.60
C LYS A 248 9.15 10.48 6.40
N LEU A 249 8.28 9.61 6.90
CA LEU A 249 8.44 8.16 6.78
C LEU A 249 8.44 7.74 5.31
N PHE A 250 7.57 8.32 4.48
CA PHE A 250 7.50 8.04 3.05
C PHE A 250 8.76 8.43 2.28
N TYR A 251 9.28 9.66 2.45
CA TYR A 251 10.41 10.17 1.68
C TYR A 251 11.77 9.74 2.23
N GLU A 252 11.87 9.47 3.54
CA GLU A 252 13.12 9.01 4.17
C GLU A 252 13.25 7.48 4.21
N PHE A 253 12.21 6.73 3.85
CA PHE A 253 12.34 5.27 3.71
C PHE A 253 13.37 4.94 2.64
N THR A 254 14.44 4.22 3.02
CA THR A 254 15.65 4.05 2.20
C THR A 254 15.36 3.60 0.77
N PRO A 255 14.56 2.55 0.50
CA PRO A 255 14.21 2.16 -0.87
C PRO A 255 13.50 3.26 -1.69
N HIS A 256 12.61 4.05 -1.05
CA HIS A 256 11.94 5.15 -1.74
C HIS A 256 12.91 6.27 -2.07
N LYS A 257 13.74 6.66 -1.09
CA LYS A 257 14.77 7.69 -1.27
C LYS A 257 15.73 7.30 -2.39
N GLN A 258 16.22 6.06 -2.40
CA GLN A 258 17.10 5.55 -3.44
C GLN A 258 16.47 5.62 -4.83
N THR A 259 15.19 5.24 -4.95
CA THR A 259 14.45 5.36 -6.22
C THR A 259 14.35 6.82 -6.66
N ILE A 260 13.97 7.73 -5.77
CA ILE A 260 13.83 9.17 -6.07
C ILE A 260 15.18 9.77 -6.51
N ASP A 261 16.27 9.41 -5.84
CA ASP A 261 17.61 9.90 -6.14
C ASP A 261 18.17 9.33 -7.46
N ALA A 262 17.85 8.07 -7.78
CA ALA A 262 18.40 7.37 -8.94
C ALA A 262 17.58 7.57 -10.23
N LEU A 263 16.27 7.79 -10.11
CA LEU A 263 15.39 7.87 -11.27
C LEU A 263 15.51 9.21 -11.98
N THR A 264 15.97 9.17 -13.23
CA THR A 264 16.01 10.34 -14.12
C THR A 264 15.18 10.10 -15.37
N LEU A 265 14.18 10.97 -15.60
CA LEU A 265 13.31 10.95 -16.78
C LEU A 265 13.56 12.16 -17.68
N GLN A 266 13.29 12.02 -18.98
CA GLN A 266 13.57 13.04 -20.01
C GLN A 266 12.35 13.91 -20.31
N GLN A 267 11.74 14.52 -19.29
CA GLN A 267 10.46 15.23 -19.43
C GLN A 267 9.42 14.37 -20.17
N PRO A 268 9.03 13.23 -19.57
CA PRO A 268 8.29 12.20 -20.25
C PRO A 268 6.91 12.69 -20.69
N ASP A 269 6.43 12.12 -21.79
CA ASP A 269 5.02 12.16 -22.14
C ASP A 269 4.22 11.40 -21.07
N VAL A 270 3.26 12.09 -20.46
CA VAL A 270 2.40 11.55 -19.41
C VAL A 270 1.12 11.05 -20.04
N ILE A 271 1.06 9.74 -20.27
CA ILE A 271 -0.08 9.07 -20.89
C ILE A 271 -1.10 8.76 -19.80
N GLU A 272 -2.08 9.64 -19.64
CA GLU A 272 -3.13 9.48 -18.64
C GLU A 272 -4.14 8.40 -19.05
N LEU A 273 -4.30 7.38 -18.21
CA LEU A 273 -5.26 6.32 -18.40
C LEU A 273 -6.48 6.55 -17.49
N VAL A 274 -7.67 6.24 -18.00
CA VAL A 274 -8.92 6.27 -17.24
C VAL A 274 -8.96 5.05 -16.31
N ASN A 275 -9.09 5.28 -15.00
CA ASN A 275 -9.42 4.23 -14.06
C ASN A 275 -10.90 4.31 -13.64
N PRO A 276 -11.82 3.56 -14.28
CA PRO A 276 -13.24 3.60 -13.93
C PRO A 276 -13.55 2.87 -12.62
N PHE A 277 -12.55 2.24 -12.00
CA PHE A 277 -12.71 1.41 -10.81
C PHE A 277 -12.34 2.17 -9.52
N LEU A 278 -12.33 3.50 -9.54
CA LEU A 278 -12.17 4.29 -8.31
C LEU A 278 -13.51 4.52 -7.60
N PRO A 279 -13.52 4.56 -6.26
CA PRO A 279 -14.74 4.79 -5.49
C PRO A 279 -15.29 6.21 -5.66
N SER A 280 -14.45 7.23 -5.93
CA SER A 280 -14.92 8.58 -6.21
C SER A 280 -13.97 9.44 -7.06
N LEU A 281 -14.53 10.45 -7.74
CA LEU A 281 -13.77 11.47 -8.49
C LEU A 281 -12.93 12.38 -7.57
N LYS A 282 -13.39 12.60 -6.33
CA LYS A 282 -12.64 13.36 -5.35
C LYS A 282 -11.35 12.64 -4.97
N ASP A 283 -11.45 11.33 -4.70
CA ASP A 283 -10.28 10.49 -4.41
C ASP A 283 -9.30 10.50 -5.59
N ALA A 284 -9.80 10.44 -6.83
CA ALA A 284 -8.98 10.54 -8.02
C ALA A 284 -8.18 11.85 -8.07
N ALA A 285 -8.82 12.99 -7.78
CA ALA A 285 -8.18 14.30 -7.82
C ALA A 285 -7.08 14.45 -6.75
N GLU A 286 -7.32 13.94 -5.53
CA GLU A 286 -6.34 13.94 -4.45
C GLU A 286 -5.13 13.05 -4.79
N ILE A 287 -5.38 11.85 -5.35
CA ILE A 287 -4.32 10.94 -5.79
C ILE A 287 -3.47 11.57 -6.89
N TYR A 288 -4.09 12.19 -7.90
CA TYR A 288 -3.35 12.87 -8.95
C TYR A 288 -2.46 13.99 -8.40
N ALA A 289 -2.95 14.78 -7.45
CA ALA A 289 -2.15 15.83 -6.83
C ALA A 289 -0.89 15.26 -6.16
N GLU A 290 -1.02 14.16 -5.41
CA GLU A 290 0.13 13.47 -4.81
C GLU A 290 1.08 12.87 -5.87
N GLN A 291 0.55 12.28 -6.95
CA GLN A 291 1.36 11.74 -8.04
C GLN A 291 2.19 12.81 -8.74
N TYR A 292 1.60 13.97 -9.03
CA TYR A 292 2.32 15.05 -9.67
C TYR A 292 3.40 15.65 -8.76
N GLN A 293 3.14 15.76 -7.46
CA GLN A 293 4.18 16.16 -6.50
C GLN A 293 5.38 15.19 -6.52
N LEU A 294 5.15 13.88 -6.67
CA LEU A 294 6.24 12.90 -6.82
C LEU A 294 7.01 13.10 -8.13
N LEU A 295 6.31 13.33 -9.24
CA LEU A 295 6.94 13.60 -10.53
C LEU A 295 7.77 14.90 -10.50
N GLU A 296 7.26 15.96 -9.89
CA GLU A 296 7.98 17.23 -9.72
C GLU A 296 9.24 17.07 -8.87
N ARG A 297 9.21 16.21 -7.84
CA ARG A 297 10.38 15.92 -7.00
C ARG A 297 11.54 15.28 -7.75
N ILE A 298 11.27 14.51 -8.81
CA ILE A 298 12.30 13.97 -9.71
C ILE A 298 12.54 14.87 -10.94
N GLY A 299 12.07 16.12 -10.89
CA GLY A 299 12.33 17.13 -11.92
C GLY A 299 11.45 17.03 -13.17
N VAL A 300 10.39 16.21 -13.18
CA VAL A 300 9.42 16.18 -14.28
C VAL A 300 8.49 17.38 -14.20
N LYS A 301 8.39 18.15 -15.29
CA LYS A 301 7.44 19.25 -15.39
C LYS A 301 6.06 18.69 -15.70
N VAL A 302 5.12 18.93 -14.81
CA VAL A 302 3.73 18.52 -14.99
C VAL A 302 2.94 19.66 -15.64
N PRO A 303 2.29 19.46 -16.79
CA PRO A 303 1.48 20.50 -17.43
C PRO A 303 0.24 20.86 -16.59
N SER A 304 -0.20 22.11 -16.72
CA SER A 304 -1.39 22.62 -16.03
C SER A 304 -2.65 21.80 -16.41
N ARG A 305 -3.65 21.76 -15.52
CA ARG A 305 -4.91 20.99 -15.72
C ARG A 305 -5.63 21.24 -17.05
N GLN A 306 -5.44 22.40 -17.66
CA GLN A 306 -6.05 22.79 -18.94
C GLN A 306 -5.25 22.32 -20.17
N GLN A 307 -3.98 21.96 -19.98
CA GLN A 307 -3.06 21.53 -21.05
C GLN A 307 -2.90 20.00 -21.10
N ARG A 308 -3.50 19.28 -20.14
CA ARG A 308 -3.54 17.81 -20.11
C ARG A 308 -4.48 17.31 -21.21
N LYS A 309 -3.91 16.95 -22.37
CA LYS A 309 -4.57 16.25 -23.47
C LYS A 309 -3.70 15.07 -23.86
N ILE A 310 -4.04 13.86 -23.39
CA ILE A 310 -4.19 12.64 -24.19
C ILE A 310 -5.12 11.73 -23.36
N THR A 311 -6.41 11.79 -23.63
CA THR A 311 -7.32 10.71 -23.25
C THR A 311 -7.18 9.68 -24.36
N VAL A 312 -6.82 8.44 -24.06
CA VAL A 312 -7.21 7.36 -24.97
C VAL A 312 -8.73 7.38 -24.91
N ASP A 313 -9.41 7.74 -26.00
CA ASP A 313 -10.86 7.86 -26.05
C ASP A 313 -11.52 6.60 -25.46
N ALA A 314 -11.84 6.67 -24.17
CA ALA A 314 -12.63 5.69 -23.46
C ALA A 314 -14.10 5.98 -23.80
N PRO A 315 -14.93 4.95 -24.02
CA PRO A 315 -16.31 5.12 -24.46
C PRO A 315 -17.16 5.96 -23.51
#